data_AF-A0A431IRK7-F1
#
_entry.id   AF-A0A431IRK7-F1
#
_cell.length_a   1.000
_cell.length_b   1.000
_cell.length_c   1.000
_cell.angle_alpha   90.00
_cell.angle_beta   90.00
_cell.angle_gamma   90.00
#
_symmetry.space_group_name_H-M   'P 1'
#
loop_
_entity.id
_entity.type
_entity.pdbx_description
1 polymer ?
#
loop_
_entity_poly.entity_id
_entity_poly.type
_entity_poly.pdbx_seq_one_letter_code
_entity_poly.pdbx_strand_id
1 'polypeptide(L)'
;MPGARDRPPRAQRRVGRRHRAGTPAHHPASAPAAGARRVGIRHGRRRRGRRRRGPLSRVGERHVGAFAAIGAWPGVLARLVAGEDLPADVASAALDRILAGEATDAQIAGFLIGLRAKGEAPDEVAGLVEAMLAAASPLELDDPAATVDIVGTGGSAALGGQAFNVSTMASIVAAAAGATVCKHGNRKASSTSGSTDLLEALGVEVDLDGPGVQACVREAGVGFAFARMFHPAMRHVGPVRTELGVPTVFNLLGPLSHPGRVRRQVLGVTNAAHVDLVAGVLARRGVLRAWVVRGSDGLDELTTTDATDVIELIDGVEVRRFRVTPEELGLRRATTTDIAVGDPEANAAAATSVLQGRSGPVRDMVVLNAAAALVVADVATDLADGLERAARAVDSGEAARTLGELVAVSRAVRGD
;
A
#
# COMPACT_ATOMS: atom_id res chain seq x y z
N MET A 1 -6.23 -51.60 29.57
CA MET A 1 -5.07 -52.37 30.09
C MET A 1 -4.84 -53.57 29.18
N PRO A 2 -3.59 -53.98 28.91
CA PRO A 2 -2.31 -53.26 29.13
C PRO A 2 -2.06 -52.29 27.95
N GLY A 3 -0.95 -51.55 27.87
CA GLY A 3 0.14 -51.33 28.83
C GLY A 3 1.03 -50.18 28.35
N ALA A 4 1.57 -49.39 29.27
CA ALA A 4 2.40 -48.23 28.93
C ALA A 4 3.89 -48.55 28.88
N ARG A 5 4.61 -47.72 28.12
CA ARG A 5 6.05 -47.38 28.17
C ARG A 5 6.90 -48.06 29.25
N ASP A 6 8.07 -48.54 28.83
CA ASP A 6 9.27 -48.46 29.67
C ASP A 6 10.55 -48.12 28.88
N ARG A 7 11.49 -47.45 29.59
CA ARG A 7 12.91 -47.19 29.29
C ARG A 7 13.68 -47.74 30.52
N PRO A 8 15.03 -47.95 30.57
CA PRO A 8 16.13 -47.13 30.00
C PRO A 8 17.36 -48.04 29.64
N PRO A 9 18.65 -47.82 30.03
CA PRO A 9 19.48 -46.61 30.27
C PRO A 9 20.88 -46.60 29.56
N ARG A 10 21.72 -45.60 29.90
CA ARG A 10 23.22 -45.46 29.76
C ARG A 10 23.76 -44.65 28.56
N ALA A 11 24.89 -43.92 28.64
CA ALA A 11 25.59 -43.27 29.78
C ALA A 11 26.70 -42.25 29.37
N GLN A 12 26.74 -41.09 30.04
CA GLN A 12 27.87 -40.26 30.58
C GLN A 12 29.25 -39.99 29.88
N ARG A 13 29.71 -38.72 30.06
CA ARG A 13 31.08 -38.07 30.04
C ARG A 13 31.60 -37.63 28.65
N ARG A 14 32.47 -36.59 28.46
CA ARG A 14 33.14 -35.53 29.31
C ARG A 14 32.72 -34.11 28.81
N VAL A 15 32.92 -32.92 29.42
CA VAL A 15 33.72 -32.33 30.54
C VAL A 15 35.04 -31.61 30.17
N GLY A 16 34.98 -30.26 30.04
CA GLY A 16 36.07 -29.23 29.90
C GLY A 16 35.45 -27.84 29.60
N ARG A 17 35.94 -26.61 29.89
CA ARG A 17 37.11 -25.98 30.57
C ARG A 17 38.44 -25.89 29.76
N ARG A 18 39.24 -24.78 29.77
CA ARG A 18 39.23 -23.51 30.58
C ARG A 18 40.13 -22.36 30.00
N HIS A 19 39.71 -21.07 30.12
CA HIS A 19 40.51 -19.80 30.14
C HIS A 19 41.52 -19.50 28.98
N ARG A 20 42.17 -18.32 28.80
CA ARG A 20 42.44 -17.06 29.56
C ARG A 20 42.68 -15.92 28.53
N ALA A 21 41.99 -14.77 28.57
CA ALA A 21 42.43 -13.46 29.12
C ALA A 21 43.89 -13.00 28.85
N GLY A 22 44.06 -11.79 28.26
CA GLY A 22 45.37 -11.12 28.10
C GLY A 22 45.33 -9.70 27.49
N THR A 23 45.64 -8.68 28.30
CA THR A 23 46.06 -7.30 27.95
C THR A 23 46.97 -6.82 29.09
N PRO A 24 47.97 -5.93 28.90
CA PRO A 24 47.69 -4.48 28.89
C PRO A 24 48.67 -3.56 28.09
N ALA A 25 48.26 -2.29 27.95
CA ALA A 25 49.04 -1.03 27.97
C ALA A 25 50.40 -0.87 27.25
N HIS A 26 50.58 0.26 26.55
CA HIS A 26 51.38 1.38 27.08
C HIS A 26 51.17 2.72 26.34
N HIS A 27 51.33 3.83 27.09
CA HIS A 27 51.51 5.21 26.62
C HIS A 27 52.80 5.74 27.30
N PRO A 28 53.50 6.77 26.77
CA PRO A 28 53.23 8.16 27.20
C PRO A 28 53.58 9.29 26.17
N ALA A 29 53.29 10.55 26.54
CA ALA A 29 54.04 11.83 26.31
C ALA A 29 54.68 12.18 24.93
N SER A 30 54.79 13.45 24.48
CA SER A 30 54.33 14.78 24.95
C SER A 30 54.54 15.85 23.84
N ALA A 31 53.91 17.04 23.95
CA ALA A 31 54.03 18.16 22.99
C ALA A 31 55.33 19.00 23.18
N PRO A 32 55.61 20.00 22.29
CA PRO A 32 55.13 21.36 22.57
C PRO A 32 54.60 22.15 21.34
N ALA A 33 54.16 23.40 21.59
CA ALA A 33 53.25 24.18 20.74
C ALA A 33 53.90 25.30 19.88
N ALA A 34 53.13 25.82 18.91
CA ALA A 34 53.20 27.21 18.42
C ALA A 34 51.89 27.64 17.72
N GLY A 35 51.60 28.95 17.64
CA GLY A 35 50.63 29.51 16.68
C GLY A 35 49.31 30.08 17.22
N ALA A 36 49.33 31.19 17.98
CA ALA A 36 48.11 31.88 18.43
C ALA A 36 47.73 33.08 17.54
N ARG A 37 46.43 33.25 17.22
CA ARG A 37 45.82 34.54 16.83
C ARG A 37 44.44 34.72 17.48
N ARG A 38 44.17 35.91 18.01
CA ARG A 38 42.90 36.29 18.67
C ARG A 38 42.08 37.23 17.79
N VAL A 39 40.80 36.90 17.60
CA VAL A 39 39.67 37.82 17.31
C VAL A 39 38.45 37.16 17.97
N GLY A 40 37.51 37.82 18.65
CA GLY A 40 37.33 39.25 18.94
C GLY A 40 35.86 39.47 19.31
N ILE A 41 35.48 39.17 20.56
CA ILE A 41 34.07 39.07 20.97
C ILE A 41 33.37 40.44 20.95
N ARG A 42 32.20 40.53 20.30
CA ARG A 42 31.22 41.61 20.49
C ARG A 42 29.83 41.02 20.76
N HIS A 43 29.16 41.50 21.80
CA HIS A 43 27.78 41.11 22.11
C HIS A 43 26.77 41.83 21.20
N GLY A 44 25.96 41.07 20.46
CA GLY A 44 24.83 41.57 19.67
C GLY A 44 23.48 41.25 20.35
N ARG A 45 22.61 42.26 20.51
CA ARG A 45 21.30 42.11 21.17
C ARG A 45 20.35 41.24 20.34
N ARG A 46 19.76 40.19 20.94
CA ARG A 46 18.71 39.37 20.32
C ARG A 46 17.42 40.19 20.08
N ARG A 47 17.14 40.57 18.83
CA ARG A 47 15.79 40.98 18.41
C ARG A 47 14.92 39.74 18.19
N ARG A 48 13.72 39.69 18.78
CA ARG A 48 12.72 38.63 18.53
C ARG A 48 12.13 38.80 17.11
N GLY A 49 12.65 38.06 16.13
CA GLY A 49 12.03 37.97 14.81
C GLY A 49 10.72 37.18 14.87
N ARG A 50 9.60 37.77 14.42
CA ARG A 50 8.37 37.01 14.16
C ARG A 50 8.65 35.99 13.06
N ARG A 51 8.56 34.68 13.35
CA ARG A 51 8.52 33.66 12.30
C ARG A 51 7.29 33.90 11.42
N ARG A 52 7.49 34.23 10.14
CA ARG A 52 6.41 34.15 9.15
C ARG A 52 6.02 32.66 9.01
N ARG A 53 4.74 32.33 9.16
CA ARG A 53 4.23 30.99 8.81
C ARG A 53 4.34 30.81 7.29
N GLY A 54 4.75 29.62 6.85
CA GLY A 54 4.77 29.26 5.43
C GLY A 54 3.36 28.96 4.88
N PRO A 55 3.20 28.79 3.56
CA PRO A 55 1.89 28.63 2.93
C PRO A 55 1.02 27.50 3.52
N LEU A 56 1.67 26.41 3.94
CA LEU A 56 1.02 25.20 4.48
C LEU A 56 0.13 25.44 5.72
N SER A 57 0.37 26.48 6.53
CA SER A 57 -0.48 26.72 7.71
C SER A 57 -1.92 27.13 7.34
N ARG A 58 -2.16 27.60 6.11
CA ARG A 58 -3.46 28.12 5.66
C ARG A 58 -4.45 27.05 5.17
N VAL A 59 -4.10 25.76 5.24
CA VAL A 59 -5.02 24.65 4.92
C VAL A 59 -5.69 24.17 6.21
N GLY A 60 -4.90 23.69 7.18
CA GLY A 60 -5.44 23.27 8.49
C GLY A 60 -6.20 24.37 9.24
N GLU A 61 -5.77 25.64 9.15
CA GLU A 61 -6.50 26.78 9.72
C GLU A 61 -7.91 26.97 9.11
N ARG A 62 -8.21 26.45 7.90
CA ARG A 62 -9.54 26.50 7.28
C ARG A 62 -10.41 25.29 7.65
N HIS A 63 -9.84 24.09 7.64
CA HIS A 63 -10.58 22.85 7.91
C HIS A 63 -11.15 22.83 9.34
N VAL A 64 -10.39 23.32 10.33
CA VAL A 64 -10.87 23.52 11.71
C VAL A 64 -12.06 24.49 11.77
N GLY A 65 -12.07 25.52 10.91
CA GLY A 65 -13.18 26.46 10.80
C GLY A 65 -14.46 25.82 10.27
N ALA A 66 -14.36 24.98 9.23
CA ALA A 66 -15.51 24.29 8.62
C ALA A 66 -16.21 23.32 9.58
N PHE A 67 -15.44 22.47 10.26
CA PHE A 67 -15.96 21.55 11.28
C PHE A 67 -16.64 22.28 12.44
N ALA A 68 -16.05 23.37 12.92
CA ALA A 68 -16.67 24.19 13.97
C ALA A 68 -17.95 24.90 13.48
N ALA A 69 -17.96 25.42 12.25
CA ALA A 69 -19.07 26.19 11.68
C ALA A 69 -20.37 25.37 11.54
N ILE A 70 -20.30 24.07 11.28
CA ILE A 70 -21.48 23.20 11.23
C ILE A 70 -21.94 22.69 12.62
N GLY A 71 -21.25 23.05 13.70
CA GLY A 71 -21.56 22.57 15.05
C GLY A 71 -20.79 21.31 15.49
N ALA A 72 -19.58 21.09 14.96
CA ALA A 72 -18.68 20.00 15.35
C ALA A 72 -19.32 18.60 15.26
N TRP A 73 -18.97 17.67 16.16
CA TRP A 73 -19.48 16.30 16.16
C TRP A 73 -21.02 16.19 16.14
N PRO A 74 -21.79 16.96 16.94
CA PRO A 74 -23.25 16.99 16.80
C PRO A 74 -23.72 17.36 15.40
N GLY A 75 -23.09 18.35 14.75
CA GLY A 75 -23.42 18.77 13.39
C GLY A 75 -23.11 17.72 12.33
N VAL A 76 -21.91 17.12 12.41
CA VAL A 76 -21.48 16.02 11.52
C VAL A 76 -22.45 14.83 11.61
N LEU A 77 -22.76 14.39 12.83
CA LEU A 77 -23.61 13.23 13.05
C LEU A 77 -25.07 13.50 12.71
N ALA A 78 -25.58 14.71 12.97
CA ALA A 78 -26.94 15.10 12.57
C ALA A 78 -27.13 15.08 11.04
N ARG A 79 -26.15 15.59 10.27
CA ARG A 79 -26.17 15.52 8.79
C ARG A 79 -26.20 14.09 8.29
N LEU A 80 -25.29 13.24 8.77
CA LEU A 80 -25.24 11.83 8.36
C LEU A 80 -26.52 11.07 8.71
N VAL A 81 -27.14 11.32 9.86
CA VAL A 81 -28.43 10.74 10.26
C VAL A 81 -29.60 11.28 9.44
N ALA A 82 -29.53 12.52 8.95
CA ALA A 82 -30.51 13.10 8.03
C ALA A 82 -30.33 12.63 6.57
N GLY A 83 -29.27 11.87 6.26
CA GLY A 83 -28.91 11.50 4.88
C GLY A 83 -28.27 12.63 4.06
N GLU A 84 -27.77 13.68 4.71
CA GLU A 84 -27.07 14.79 4.06
C GLU A 84 -25.58 14.49 3.88
N ASP A 85 -25.04 14.82 2.70
CA ASP A 85 -23.61 14.79 2.43
C ASP A 85 -22.83 15.82 3.25
N LEU A 86 -21.62 15.46 3.64
CA LEU A 86 -20.65 16.37 4.25
C LEU A 86 -19.78 17.05 3.17
N PRO A 87 -19.54 18.38 3.26
CA PRO A 87 -18.51 19.04 2.47
C PRO A 87 -17.12 18.39 2.67
N ALA A 88 -16.28 18.39 1.63
CA ALA A 88 -14.97 17.72 1.66
C ALA A 88 -14.04 18.23 2.77
N ASP A 89 -14.08 19.53 3.10
CA ASP A 89 -13.29 20.14 4.17
C ASP A 89 -13.83 19.76 5.57
N VAL A 90 -15.14 19.61 5.72
CA VAL A 90 -15.78 19.04 6.92
C VAL A 90 -15.40 17.55 7.08
N ALA A 91 -15.43 16.77 6.00
CA ALA A 91 -15.08 15.35 6.02
C ALA A 91 -13.59 15.14 6.38
N SER A 92 -12.68 15.91 5.76
CA SER A 92 -11.27 16.00 6.15
C SER A 92 -11.15 16.31 7.64
N ALA A 93 -11.72 17.43 8.10
CA ALA A 93 -11.57 17.89 9.47
C ALA A 93 -12.14 16.91 10.52
N ALA A 94 -13.21 16.17 10.19
CA ALA A 94 -13.74 15.12 11.06
C ALA A 94 -12.72 13.97 11.21
N LEU A 95 -12.14 13.49 10.10
CA LEU A 95 -11.15 12.42 10.13
C LEU A 95 -9.78 12.87 10.68
N ASP A 96 -9.34 14.09 10.41
CA ASP A 96 -8.14 14.70 11.00
C ASP A 96 -8.18 14.59 12.54
N ARG A 97 -9.35 14.87 13.14
CA ARG A 97 -9.56 14.76 14.59
C ARG A 97 -9.66 13.33 15.11
N ILE A 98 -10.14 12.38 14.31
CA ILE A 98 -10.06 10.94 14.63
C ILE A 98 -8.59 10.48 14.61
N LEU A 99 -7.84 10.84 13.58
CA LEU A 99 -6.43 10.46 13.39
C LEU A 99 -5.48 11.14 14.39
N ALA A 100 -5.88 12.30 14.94
CA ALA A 100 -5.21 12.95 16.07
C ALA A 100 -5.56 12.32 17.45
N GLY A 101 -6.59 11.47 17.54
CA GLY A 101 -7.08 10.91 18.80
C GLY A 101 -7.95 11.87 19.63
N GLU A 102 -8.59 12.87 19.01
CA GLU A 102 -9.49 13.83 19.66
C GLU A 102 -10.99 13.47 19.56
N ALA A 103 -11.31 12.29 19.04
CA ALA A 103 -12.66 11.75 18.91
C ALA A 103 -12.86 10.61 19.90
N THR A 104 -14.07 10.49 20.45
CA THR A 104 -14.45 9.32 21.28
C THR A 104 -14.88 8.14 20.40
N ASP A 105 -14.79 6.92 20.92
CA ASP A 105 -15.16 5.71 20.18
C ASP A 105 -16.61 5.76 19.66
N ALA A 106 -17.52 6.36 20.44
CA ALA A 106 -18.91 6.60 20.02
C ALA A 106 -19.04 7.62 18.87
N GLN A 107 -18.18 8.64 18.81
CA GLN A 107 -18.14 9.60 17.70
C GLN A 107 -17.57 8.93 16.44
N ILE A 108 -16.51 8.13 16.58
CA ILE A 108 -15.92 7.33 15.50
C ILE A 108 -16.95 6.33 14.94
N ALA A 109 -17.61 5.56 15.81
CA ALA A 109 -18.61 4.58 15.42
C ALA A 109 -19.81 5.25 14.72
N GLY A 110 -20.36 6.32 15.31
CA GLY A 110 -21.45 7.09 14.71
C GLY A 110 -21.10 7.69 13.35
N PHE A 111 -19.87 8.16 13.18
CA PHE A 111 -19.39 8.72 11.91
C PHE A 111 -19.29 7.64 10.82
N LEU A 112 -18.67 6.50 11.12
CA LEU A 112 -18.43 5.44 10.15
C LEU A 112 -19.70 4.68 9.76
N ILE A 113 -20.61 4.45 10.72
CA ILE A 113 -21.92 3.86 10.44
C ILE A 113 -22.85 4.88 9.78
N GLY A 114 -22.80 6.16 10.14
CA GLY A 114 -23.56 7.22 9.47
C GLY A 114 -23.21 7.36 7.99
N LEU A 115 -21.91 7.44 7.67
CA LEU A 115 -21.44 7.46 6.27
C LEU A 115 -21.90 6.23 5.49
N ARG A 116 -21.77 5.02 6.04
CA ARG A 116 -22.18 3.78 5.37
C ARG A 116 -23.70 3.62 5.26
N ALA A 117 -24.47 4.11 6.22
CA ALA A 117 -25.94 4.06 6.19
C ALA A 117 -26.54 5.05 5.19
N LYS A 118 -25.93 6.24 5.04
CA LYS A 118 -26.24 7.20 3.97
C LYS A 118 -25.80 6.70 2.59
N GLY A 119 -24.66 6.01 2.54
CA GLY A 119 -23.87 5.81 1.33
C GLY A 119 -22.83 6.93 1.21
N GLU A 120 -21.57 6.56 0.99
CA GLU A 120 -20.45 7.50 0.92
C GLU A 120 -20.42 8.27 -0.42
N ALA A 121 -20.27 9.61 -0.36
CA ALA A 121 -20.23 10.47 -1.55
C ALA A 121 -18.77 10.78 -2.00
N PRO A 122 -18.51 11.06 -3.30
CA PRO A 122 -17.15 11.26 -3.79
C PRO A 122 -16.38 12.42 -3.14
N ASP A 123 -17.05 13.55 -2.88
CA ASP A 123 -16.41 14.71 -2.25
C ASP A 123 -16.11 14.45 -0.75
N GLU A 124 -16.94 13.66 -0.06
CA GLU A 124 -16.65 13.18 1.30
C GLU A 124 -15.38 12.32 1.32
N VAL A 125 -15.35 11.27 0.48
CA VAL A 125 -14.24 10.32 0.44
C VAL A 125 -12.96 10.99 -0.04
N ALA A 126 -13.01 11.95 -0.97
CA ALA A 126 -11.86 12.78 -1.34
C ALA A 126 -11.31 13.58 -0.14
N GLY A 127 -12.17 14.19 0.66
CA GLY A 127 -11.78 14.88 1.90
C GLY A 127 -11.13 13.93 2.92
N LEU A 128 -11.69 12.73 3.09
CA LEU A 128 -11.12 11.69 3.96
C LEU A 128 -9.75 11.20 3.46
N VAL A 129 -9.54 11.11 2.15
CA VAL A 129 -8.25 10.72 1.57
C VAL A 129 -7.18 11.77 1.83
N GLU A 130 -7.49 13.07 1.72
CA GLU A 130 -6.50 14.10 2.06
C GLU A 130 -6.16 14.14 3.56
N ALA A 131 -7.10 13.87 4.47
CA ALA A 131 -6.79 13.68 5.89
C ALA A 131 -5.87 12.46 6.12
N MET A 132 -6.14 11.32 5.48
CA MET A 132 -5.25 10.14 5.51
C MET A 132 -3.84 10.44 4.99
N LEU A 133 -3.73 11.23 3.92
CA LEU A 133 -2.47 11.64 3.30
C LEU A 133 -1.77 12.83 4.00
N ALA A 134 -2.45 13.52 4.91
CA ALA A 134 -1.88 14.55 5.79
C ALA A 134 -1.35 13.96 7.10
N ALA A 135 -1.96 12.87 7.58
CA ALA A 135 -1.54 12.11 8.76
C ALA A 135 -0.56 10.96 8.45
N ALA A 136 -0.13 10.82 7.19
CA ALA A 136 0.79 9.77 6.75
C ALA A 136 2.26 10.04 7.15
N SER A 137 3.04 8.98 7.33
CA SER A 137 4.50 9.07 7.38
C SER A 137 5.04 9.49 6.00
N PRO A 138 6.12 10.29 5.91
CA PRO A 138 6.66 10.72 4.62
C PRO A 138 7.15 9.56 3.75
N LEU A 139 6.77 9.59 2.47
CA LEU A 139 7.39 8.84 1.38
C LEU A 139 7.59 9.81 0.22
N GLU A 140 8.83 10.13 -0.10
CA GLU A 140 9.19 11.00 -1.22
C GLU A 140 9.69 10.11 -2.37
N LEU A 141 8.95 10.09 -3.48
CA LEU A 141 9.34 9.36 -4.70
C LEU A 141 9.99 10.33 -5.69
N ASP A 142 11.01 9.88 -6.43
CA ASP A 142 11.72 10.73 -7.41
C ASP A 142 10.79 11.24 -8.53
N ASP A 143 9.83 10.41 -8.98
CA ASP A 143 8.72 10.84 -9.85
C ASP A 143 7.37 10.18 -9.45
N PRO A 144 6.55 10.83 -8.59
CA PRO A 144 5.21 10.37 -8.24
C PRO A 144 4.19 10.49 -9.38
N ALA A 145 4.54 11.15 -10.49
CA ALA A 145 3.71 11.21 -11.68
C ALA A 145 3.86 9.92 -12.49
N ALA A 146 5.10 9.54 -12.84
CA ALA A 146 5.40 8.33 -13.62
C ALA A 146 5.15 7.03 -12.84
N THR A 147 5.30 7.05 -11.51
CA THR A 147 5.10 5.87 -10.67
C THR A 147 3.64 5.40 -10.64
N VAL A 148 3.41 4.11 -10.89
CA VAL A 148 2.10 3.44 -10.82
C VAL A 148 1.92 2.60 -9.55
N ASP A 149 0.71 2.56 -9.02
CA ASP A 149 0.26 1.60 -8.00
C ASP A 149 -0.74 0.59 -8.61
N ILE A 150 -0.71 -0.65 -8.13
CA ILE A 150 -1.61 -1.74 -8.53
C ILE A 150 -2.26 -2.26 -7.26
N VAL A 151 -3.53 -1.96 -7.03
CA VAL A 151 -4.19 -2.19 -5.74
C VAL A 151 -5.66 -2.51 -5.92
N GLY A 152 -6.28 -3.12 -4.92
CA GLY A 152 -7.71 -3.36 -4.88
C GLY A 152 -8.26 -3.20 -3.45
N THR A 153 -9.57 -3.00 -3.32
CA THR A 153 -10.25 -2.86 -2.02
C THR A 153 -10.17 -4.11 -1.16
N GLY A 154 -9.89 -5.26 -1.77
CA GLY A 154 -9.96 -6.58 -1.17
C GLY A 154 -11.38 -6.98 -0.77
N GLY A 155 -11.44 -8.08 -0.02
CA GLY A 155 -12.69 -8.58 0.56
C GLY A 155 -13.58 -9.37 -0.41
N SER A 156 -13.08 -9.76 -1.59
CA SER A 156 -13.86 -10.61 -2.50
C SER A 156 -14.14 -11.98 -1.86
N ALA A 157 -15.43 -12.34 -1.82
CA ALA A 157 -15.87 -13.66 -1.37
C ALA A 157 -15.73 -14.74 -2.46
N ALA A 158 -15.47 -14.35 -3.72
CA ALA A 158 -15.51 -15.24 -4.88
C ALA A 158 -14.53 -16.43 -4.81
N LEU A 159 -13.39 -16.24 -4.14
CA LEU A 159 -12.36 -17.26 -3.92
C LEU A 159 -12.40 -17.87 -2.50
N GLY A 160 -13.46 -17.65 -1.72
CA GLY A 160 -13.62 -18.28 -0.40
C GLY A 160 -12.51 -18.00 0.62
N GLY A 161 -11.76 -16.91 0.45
CA GLY A 161 -10.57 -16.57 1.24
C GLY A 161 -9.23 -17.03 0.62
N GLN A 162 -9.24 -17.93 -0.37
CA GLN A 162 -8.09 -18.47 -1.12
C GLN A 162 -7.61 -17.49 -2.22
N ALA A 163 -7.66 -16.19 -1.94
CA ALA A 163 -7.32 -15.14 -2.89
C ALA A 163 -5.79 -14.98 -2.99
N PHE A 164 -5.22 -15.40 -4.12
CA PHE A 164 -3.81 -15.20 -4.44
C PHE A 164 -3.47 -13.70 -4.59
N ASN A 165 -2.22 -13.32 -4.27
CA ASN A 165 -1.82 -11.92 -4.26
C ASN A 165 -1.49 -11.38 -5.67
N VAL A 166 -2.47 -11.40 -6.59
CA VAL A 166 -2.31 -11.06 -8.02
C VAL A 166 -1.60 -9.72 -8.21
N SER A 167 -2.10 -8.66 -7.57
CA SER A 167 -1.54 -7.30 -7.66
C SER A 167 -0.10 -7.20 -7.15
N THR A 168 0.35 -8.07 -6.24
CA THR A 168 1.73 -8.08 -5.74
C THR A 168 2.69 -8.68 -6.75
N MET A 169 2.30 -9.80 -7.39
CA MET A 169 3.08 -10.38 -8.50
C MET A 169 3.04 -9.49 -9.74
N ALA A 170 1.89 -8.88 -10.05
CA ALA A 170 1.74 -7.96 -11.17
C ALA A 170 2.63 -6.70 -11.00
N SER A 171 2.85 -6.21 -9.78
CA SER A 171 3.81 -5.12 -9.53
C SER A 171 5.24 -5.47 -9.91
N ILE A 172 5.69 -6.69 -9.60
CA ILE A 172 7.03 -7.17 -9.95
C ILE A 172 7.14 -7.35 -11.47
N VAL A 173 6.13 -7.94 -12.12
CA VAL A 173 6.12 -8.16 -13.57
C VAL A 173 6.02 -6.85 -14.36
N ALA A 174 5.22 -5.89 -13.91
CA ALA A 174 5.11 -4.57 -14.55
C ALA A 174 6.43 -3.78 -14.43
N ALA A 175 7.11 -3.85 -13.29
CA ALA A 175 8.43 -3.24 -13.13
C ALA A 175 9.49 -3.89 -14.03
N ALA A 176 9.51 -5.23 -14.06
CA ALA A 176 10.37 -6.02 -14.94
C ALA A 176 10.13 -5.75 -16.45
N ALA A 177 8.91 -5.34 -16.81
CA ALA A 177 8.52 -4.93 -18.16
C ALA A 177 8.67 -3.40 -18.43
N GLY A 178 9.22 -2.64 -17.48
CA GLY A 178 9.66 -1.25 -17.68
C GLY A 178 8.84 -0.14 -17.01
N ALA A 179 7.86 -0.47 -16.16
CA ALA A 179 7.16 0.54 -15.35
C ALA A 179 7.95 0.90 -14.07
N THR A 180 7.79 2.12 -13.54
CA THR A 180 8.17 2.43 -12.16
C THR A 180 6.99 2.15 -11.24
N VAL A 181 7.14 1.27 -10.26
CA VAL A 181 6.03 0.78 -9.44
C VAL A 181 6.26 1.09 -7.96
N CYS A 182 5.32 1.77 -7.32
CA CYS A 182 5.26 1.84 -5.86
C CYS A 182 3.87 1.37 -5.45
N LYS A 183 3.81 0.22 -4.78
CA LYS A 183 2.54 -0.42 -4.44
C LYS A 183 2.14 -0.08 -3.01
N HIS A 184 0.90 0.36 -2.79
CA HIS A 184 0.35 0.40 -1.43
C HIS A 184 -0.07 -1.03 -0.99
N GLY A 185 0.37 -1.42 0.19
CA GLY A 185 0.20 -2.75 0.76
C GLY A 185 -0.32 -2.71 2.19
N ASN A 186 -1.00 -3.78 2.60
CA ASN A 186 -1.39 -4.00 3.98
C ASN A 186 -1.43 -5.51 4.27
N ARG A 187 -1.26 -5.88 5.54
CA ARG A 187 -1.54 -7.24 6.02
C ARG A 187 -3.06 -7.40 6.06
N LYS A 188 -3.61 -8.33 5.26
CA LYS A 188 -5.06 -8.55 5.16
C LYS A 188 -5.58 -9.14 6.49
N ALA A 189 -6.80 -8.77 6.87
CA ALA A 189 -7.44 -9.23 8.11
C ALA A 189 -8.37 -10.46 7.92
N SER A 190 -8.56 -10.91 6.68
CA SER A 190 -9.66 -11.84 6.32
C SER A 190 -9.36 -12.77 5.13
N SER A 191 -8.10 -13.00 4.79
CA SER A 191 -7.66 -14.00 3.79
C SER A 191 -6.56 -14.87 4.36
N THR A 192 -6.33 -16.04 3.77
CA THR A 192 -5.32 -17.02 4.21
C THR A 192 -3.88 -16.52 4.05
N SER A 193 -3.64 -15.59 3.11
CA SER A 193 -2.38 -14.90 2.90
C SER A 193 -2.65 -13.42 2.55
N GLY A 194 -1.78 -12.51 3.00
CA GLY A 194 -1.76 -11.11 2.60
C GLY A 194 -0.50 -10.75 1.80
N SER A 195 -0.52 -9.55 1.21
CA SER A 195 0.59 -9.05 0.35
C SER A 195 1.94 -9.05 1.06
N THR A 196 1.94 -8.64 2.34
CA THR A 196 3.13 -8.65 3.21
C THR A 196 3.69 -10.05 3.39
N ASP A 197 2.82 -11.03 3.65
CA ASP A 197 3.22 -12.38 4.07
C ASP A 197 3.79 -13.16 2.87
N LEU A 198 3.29 -12.89 1.64
CA LEU A 198 3.93 -13.34 0.41
C LEU A 198 5.32 -12.73 0.23
N LEU A 199 5.48 -11.42 0.46
CA LEU A 199 6.77 -10.75 0.25
C LEU A 199 7.81 -11.17 1.28
N GLU A 200 7.42 -11.32 2.55
CA GLU A 200 8.23 -11.93 3.62
C GLU A 200 8.66 -13.37 3.21
N ALA A 201 7.77 -14.18 2.61
CA ALA A 201 8.07 -15.54 2.14
C ALA A 201 8.95 -15.60 0.87
N LEU A 202 8.85 -14.60 -0.04
CA LEU A 202 9.78 -14.39 -1.15
C LEU A 202 11.12 -13.79 -0.68
N GLY A 203 11.24 -13.46 0.61
CA GLY A 203 12.45 -12.97 1.25
C GLY A 203 12.70 -11.46 1.09
N VAL A 204 11.72 -10.72 0.58
CA VAL A 204 11.76 -9.25 0.49
C VAL A 204 11.61 -8.65 1.87
N GLU A 205 12.35 -7.57 2.16
CA GLU A 205 12.15 -6.83 3.40
C GLU A 205 10.97 -5.85 3.30
N VAL A 206 10.14 -5.82 4.34
CA VAL A 206 8.83 -5.15 4.34
C VAL A 206 8.67 -4.10 5.44
N ASP A 207 9.50 -4.10 6.49
CA ASP A 207 9.53 -3.05 7.52
C ASP A 207 10.46 -1.90 7.13
N LEU A 208 10.22 -1.33 5.95
CA LEU A 208 10.96 -0.20 5.42
C LEU A 208 10.25 1.14 5.69
N ASP A 209 11.04 2.19 5.89
CA ASP A 209 10.57 3.57 5.99
C ASP A 209 10.52 4.25 4.61
N GLY A 210 10.27 5.58 4.58
CA GLY A 210 10.21 6.35 3.33
C GLY A 210 11.47 6.20 2.46
N PRO A 211 12.67 6.55 2.99
CA PRO A 211 13.95 6.30 2.33
C PRO A 211 14.17 4.85 1.86
N GLY A 212 13.88 3.85 2.69
CA GLY A 212 14.06 2.44 2.34
C GLY A 212 13.15 1.98 1.19
N VAL A 213 11.88 2.39 1.20
CA VAL A 213 10.95 2.13 0.09
C VAL A 213 11.40 2.85 -1.18
N GLN A 214 11.85 4.11 -1.10
CA GLN A 214 12.31 4.83 -2.29
C GLN A 214 13.60 4.25 -2.89
N ALA A 215 14.51 3.71 -2.07
CA ALA A 215 15.67 2.97 -2.59
C ALA A 215 15.23 1.76 -3.44
N CYS A 216 14.22 0.99 -2.97
CA CYS A 216 13.67 -0.13 -3.74
C CYS A 216 13.04 0.32 -5.07
N VAL A 217 12.21 1.37 -5.05
CA VAL A 217 11.59 1.93 -6.27
C VAL A 217 12.66 2.40 -7.27
N ARG A 218 13.73 3.05 -6.80
CA ARG A 218 14.81 3.58 -7.63
C ARG A 218 15.74 2.50 -8.21
N GLU A 219 16.06 1.47 -7.43
CA GLU A 219 17.14 0.53 -7.77
C GLU A 219 16.65 -0.82 -8.29
N ALA A 220 15.42 -1.22 -7.95
CA ALA A 220 14.76 -2.43 -8.48
C ALA A 220 13.53 -2.10 -9.35
N GLY A 221 13.21 -0.82 -9.57
CA GLY A 221 12.00 -0.38 -10.29
C GLY A 221 10.68 -0.60 -9.54
N VAL A 222 10.70 -1.31 -8.40
CA VAL A 222 9.53 -1.67 -7.59
C VAL A 222 9.79 -1.47 -6.10
N GLY A 223 8.82 -0.89 -5.40
CA GLY A 223 8.81 -0.80 -3.93
C GLY A 223 7.41 -0.98 -3.35
N PHE A 224 7.34 -1.32 -2.06
CA PHE A 224 6.09 -1.64 -1.37
C PHE A 224 5.92 -0.76 -0.11
N ALA A 225 5.01 0.19 -0.17
CA ALA A 225 4.65 1.02 0.97
C ALA A 225 3.62 0.29 1.83
N PHE A 226 3.97 -0.12 3.05
CA PHE A 226 3.04 -0.82 3.94
C PHE A 226 2.32 0.11 4.90
N ALA A 227 0.98 0.03 4.95
CA ALA A 227 0.13 0.89 5.77
C ALA A 227 0.48 0.89 7.28
N ARG A 228 1.15 -0.16 7.79
CA ARG A 228 1.66 -0.21 9.19
C ARG A 228 2.76 0.83 9.45
N MET A 229 3.62 1.09 8.46
CA MET A 229 4.70 2.08 8.52
C MET A 229 4.19 3.48 8.15
N PHE A 230 3.27 3.56 7.17
CA PHE A 230 2.88 4.82 6.55
C PHE A 230 1.59 5.47 7.07
N HIS A 231 0.71 4.75 7.78
CA HIS A 231 -0.47 5.36 8.43
C HIS A 231 -0.52 5.06 9.94
N PRO A 232 0.50 5.45 10.73
CA PRO A 232 0.59 5.12 12.16
C PRO A 232 -0.53 5.75 13.01
N ALA A 233 -1.24 6.76 12.48
CA ALA A 233 -2.42 7.35 13.10
C ALA A 233 -3.64 6.38 13.14
N MET A 234 -3.66 5.34 12.30
CA MET A 234 -4.75 4.35 12.25
C MET A 234 -4.96 3.60 13.56
N ARG A 235 -3.98 3.60 14.47
CA ARG A 235 -4.12 3.09 15.85
C ARG A 235 -5.30 3.69 16.62
N HIS A 236 -5.71 4.93 16.30
CA HIS A 236 -6.80 5.63 16.98
C HIS A 236 -8.21 5.19 16.49
N VAL A 237 -8.29 4.45 15.38
CA VAL A 237 -9.56 4.00 14.78
C VAL A 237 -9.61 2.47 14.57
N GLY A 238 -8.46 1.79 14.63
CA GLY A 238 -8.35 0.33 14.58
C GLY A 238 -9.22 -0.42 15.60
N PRO A 239 -9.25 -0.03 16.90
CA PRO A 239 -10.11 -0.68 17.89
C PRO A 239 -11.59 -0.62 17.52
N VAL A 240 -12.12 0.59 17.28
CA VAL A 240 -13.53 0.80 16.90
C VAL A 240 -13.89 0.05 15.61
N ARG A 241 -13.01 0.03 14.59
CA ARG A 241 -13.25 -0.76 13.38
C ARG A 241 -13.28 -2.27 13.63
N THR A 242 -12.55 -2.75 14.63
CA THR A 242 -12.54 -4.17 15.03
C THR A 242 -13.82 -4.53 15.77
N GLU A 243 -14.27 -3.65 16.69
CA GLU A 243 -15.51 -3.81 17.45
C GLU A 243 -16.77 -3.70 16.58
N LEU A 244 -16.77 -2.82 15.57
CA LEU A 244 -17.87 -2.70 14.61
C LEU A 244 -18.06 -3.95 13.74
N GLY A 245 -16.98 -4.70 13.46
CA GLY A 245 -17.01 -5.95 12.68
C GLY A 245 -17.45 -5.85 11.20
N VAL A 246 -17.94 -4.69 10.75
CA VAL A 246 -18.50 -4.49 9.40
C VAL A 246 -17.61 -3.61 8.50
N PRO A 247 -17.66 -3.78 7.17
CA PRO A 247 -16.97 -2.88 6.24
C PRO A 247 -17.45 -1.44 6.37
N THR A 248 -16.53 -0.48 6.26
CA THR A 248 -16.77 0.97 6.39
C THR A 248 -15.99 1.72 5.30
N VAL A 249 -16.09 3.06 5.26
CA VAL A 249 -15.35 3.90 4.29
C VAL A 249 -13.85 3.63 4.27
N PHE A 250 -13.25 3.23 5.40
CA PHE A 250 -11.83 2.86 5.49
C PHE A 250 -11.42 1.67 4.59
N ASN A 251 -12.36 0.85 4.12
CA ASN A 251 -12.10 -0.18 3.13
C ASN A 251 -11.82 0.42 1.73
N LEU A 252 -12.28 1.65 1.46
CA LEU A 252 -11.96 2.42 0.25
C LEU A 252 -10.71 3.29 0.44
N LEU A 253 -10.52 3.84 1.65
CA LEU A 253 -9.40 4.76 1.91
C LEU A 253 -8.03 4.11 1.75
N GLY A 254 -7.88 2.82 2.02
CA GLY A 254 -6.60 2.10 1.87
C GLY A 254 -5.99 2.22 0.46
N PRO A 255 -6.67 1.74 -0.59
CA PRO A 255 -6.25 1.95 -1.98
C PRO A 255 -6.06 3.42 -2.38
N LEU A 256 -6.90 4.31 -1.86
CA LEU A 256 -6.91 5.72 -2.27
C LEU A 256 -5.84 6.59 -1.58
N SER A 257 -5.28 6.17 -0.43
CA SER A 257 -4.37 6.97 0.40
C SER A 257 -2.89 6.62 0.26
N HIS A 258 -2.44 6.16 -0.92
CA HIS A 258 -1.02 5.84 -1.16
C HIS A 258 -0.07 6.97 -0.68
N PRO A 259 0.82 6.72 0.29
CA PRO A 259 1.56 7.77 1.01
C PRO A 259 2.51 8.57 0.09
N GLY A 260 3.14 7.92 -0.89
CA GLY A 260 3.95 8.58 -1.92
C GLY A 260 3.17 9.41 -2.95
N ARG A 261 1.85 9.59 -2.77
CA ARG A 261 0.95 10.42 -3.61
C ARG A 261 1.07 10.16 -5.12
N VAL A 262 1.17 8.88 -5.50
CA VAL A 262 1.17 8.44 -6.92
C VAL A 262 -0.04 8.97 -7.68
N ARG A 263 0.15 9.30 -8.96
CA ARG A 263 -0.91 9.80 -9.85
C ARG A 263 -1.28 8.86 -11.00
N ARG A 264 -0.69 7.66 -11.03
CA ARG A 264 -1.06 6.55 -11.92
C ARG A 264 -1.49 5.35 -11.09
N GLN A 265 -2.64 4.74 -11.39
CA GLN A 265 -3.18 3.64 -10.56
C GLN A 265 -4.10 2.68 -11.33
N VAL A 266 -3.90 1.37 -11.14
CA VAL A 266 -4.94 0.35 -11.39
C VAL A 266 -5.60 0.04 -10.05
N LEU A 267 -6.89 0.34 -9.92
CA LEU A 267 -7.65 0.24 -8.66
C LEU A 267 -8.85 -0.71 -8.83
N GLY A 268 -8.74 -1.91 -8.27
CA GLY A 268 -9.82 -2.90 -8.26
C GLY A 268 -10.87 -2.68 -7.17
N VAL A 269 -12.14 -2.91 -7.50
CA VAL A 269 -13.26 -2.81 -6.56
C VAL A 269 -14.19 -4.02 -6.62
N THR A 270 -14.50 -4.62 -5.47
CA THR A 270 -15.36 -5.82 -5.38
C THR A 270 -16.85 -5.48 -5.48
N ASN A 271 -17.28 -4.40 -4.83
CA ASN A 271 -18.66 -3.92 -4.84
C ASN A 271 -18.94 -3.06 -6.08
N ALA A 272 -19.96 -3.42 -6.87
CA ALA A 272 -20.40 -2.64 -8.02
C ALA A 272 -20.79 -1.20 -7.65
N ALA A 273 -21.44 -1.00 -6.49
CA ALA A 273 -21.83 0.33 -6.04
C ALA A 273 -20.65 1.24 -5.64
N HIS A 274 -19.43 0.71 -5.52
CA HIS A 274 -18.23 1.50 -5.25
C HIS A 274 -17.47 1.92 -6.53
N VAL A 275 -17.83 1.39 -7.71
CA VAL A 275 -17.12 1.66 -8.98
C VAL A 275 -17.16 3.16 -9.32
N ASP A 276 -18.36 3.74 -9.41
CA ASP A 276 -18.55 5.16 -9.72
C ASP A 276 -18.05 6.08 -8.61
N LEU A 277 -18.21 5.68 -7.35
CA LEU A 277 -17.67 6.39 -6.19
C LEU A 277 -16.15 6.52 -6.27
N VAL A 278 -15.45 5.40 -6.50
CA VAL A 278 -13.99 5.38 -6.59
C VAL A 278 -13.49 6.16 -7.81
N ALA A 279 -14.15 6.03 -8.97
CA ALA A 279 -13.84 6.83 -10.15
C ALA A 279 -13.99 8.34 -9.87
N GLY A 280 -15.08 8.75 -9.20
CA GLY A 280 -15.32 10.13 -8.78
C GLY A 280 -14.26 10.66 -7.81
N VAL A 281 -13.77 9.84 -6.87
CA VAL A 281 -12.70 10.25 -5.93
C VAL A 281 -11.36 10.40 -6.65
N LEU A 282 -11.00 9.47 -7.54
CA LEU A 282 -9.77 9.56 -8.33
C LEU A 282 -9.80 10.80 -9.25
N ALA A 283 -10.94 11.10 -9.87
CA ALA A 283 -11.18 12.33 -10.60
C ALA A 283 -10.93 13.58 -9.74
N ARG A 284 -11.51 13.64 -8.53
CA ARG A 284 -11.29 14.76 -7.58
C ARG A 284 -9.84 14.89 -7.08
N ARG A 285 -9.09 13.79 -7.03
CA ARG A 285 -7.66 13.78 -6.66
C ARG A 285 -6.71 14.18 -7.79
N GLY A 286 -7.20 14.36 -9.02
CA GLY A 286 -6.36 14.77 -10.15
C GLY A 286 -5.33 13.71 -10.57
N VAL A 287 -5.76 12.44 -10.67
CA VAL A 287 -4.95 11.38 -11.29
C VAL A 287 -4.61 11.71 -12.75
N LEU A 288 -3.40 11.36 -13.19
CA LEU A 288 -2.99 11.54 -14.59
C LEU A 288 -3.57 10.44 -15.48
N ARG A 289 -3.52 9.19 -15.02
CA ARG A 289 -4.15 8.04 -15.69
C ARG A 289 -4.55 7.02 -14.64
N ALA A 290 -5.80 6.55 -14.64
CA ALA A 290 -6.20 5.50 -13.72
C ALA A 290 -7.29 4.60 -14.30
N TRP A 291 -7.21 3.31 -14.02
CA TRP A 291 -8.24 2.33 -14.38
C TRP A 291 -8.93 1.84 -13.12
N VAL A 292 -10.24 2.11 -13.00
CA VAL A 292 -11.08 1.46 -11.98
C VAL A 292 -11.63 0.18 -12.59
N VAL A 293 -11.32 -0.96 -11.98
CA VAL A 293 -11.61 -2.29 -12.56
C VAL A 293 -12.48 -3.13 -11.64
N ARG A 294 -13.34 -3.96 -12.23
CA ARG A 294 -14.16 -4.92 -11.50
C ARG A 294 -14.40 -6.18 -12.32
N GLY A 295 -14.06 -7.34 -11.75
CA GLY A 295 -14.43 -8.63 -12.33
C GLY A 295 -15.93 -8.89 -12.22
N SER A 296 -16.53 -9.47 -13.27
CA SER A 296 -17.95 -9.88 -13.26
C SER A 296 -18.20 -11.03 -12.28
N ASP A 297 -17.17 -11.84 -12.03
CA ASP A 297 -17.04 -12.84 -10.96
C ASP A 297 -16.94 -12.25 -9.54
N GLY A 298 -16.79 -10.91 -9.41
CA GLY A 298 -16.68 -10.20 -8.15
C GLY A 298 -15.25 -10.03 -7.62
N LEU A 299 -14.22 -10.27 -8.44
CA LEU A 299 -12.83 -9.97 -8.10
C LEU A 299 -12.49 -8.47 -8.17
N ASP A 300 -11.51 -8.05 -7.38
CA ASP A 300 -10.91 -6.70 -7.43
C ASP A 300 -9.62 -6.69 -8.27
N GLU A 301 -9.69 -7.34 -9.43
CA GLU A 301 -8.62 -7.53 -10.41
C GLU A 301 -9.21 -7.55 -11.84
N LEU A 302 -8.35 -7.42 -12.87
CA LEU A 302 -8.70 -7.92 -14.20
C LEU A 302 -8.70 -9.45 -14.15
N THR A 303 -9.84 -10.09 -14.39
CA THR A 303 -10.02 -11.53 -14.21
C THR A 303 -9.82 -12.35 -15.48
N THR A 304 -9.34 -13.59 -15.32
CA THR A 304 -9.31 -14.63 -16.36
C THR A 304 -10.50 -15.58 -16.31
N THR A 305 -11.39 -15.49 -15.30
CA THR A 305 -12.55 -16.39 -15.17
C THR A 305 -13.83 -15.83 -15.80
N ASP A 306 -13.98 -14.50 -15.78
CA ASP A 306 -15.06 -13.82 -16.48
C ASP A 306 -14.61 -12.52 -17.16
N ALA A 307 -15.55 -11.72 -17.65
CA ALA A 307 -15.29 -10.39 -18.18
C ALA A 307 -14.98 -9.38 -17.06
N THR A 308 -14.13 -8.40 -17.34
CA THR A 308 -13.84 -7.27 -16.43
C THR A 308 -14.45 -5.98 -16.99
N ASP A 309 -15.21 -5.25 -16.17
CA ASP A 309 -15.66 -3.89 -16.49
C ASP A 309 -14.58 -2.87 -16.06
N VAL A 310 -14.27 -1.91 -16.93
CA VAL A 310 -13.19 -0.93 -16.74
C VAL A 310 -13.67 0.49 -17.01
N ILE A 311 -13.39 1.41 -16.08
CA ILE A 311 -13.47 2.87 -16.30
C ILE A 311 -12.05 3.40 -16.46
N GLU A 312 -11.77 4.09 -17.57
CA GLU A 312 -10.51 4.81 -17.76
C GLU A 312 -10.68 6.30 -17.48
N LEU A 313 -9.87 6.79 -16.54
CA LEU A 313 -9.66 8.20 -16.23
C LEU A 313 -8.35 8.68 -16.85
N ILE A 314 -8.35 9.85 -17.49
CA ILE A 314 -7.14 10.58 -17.91
C ILE A 314 -7.29 12.05 -17.46
N ASP A 315 -6.25 12.62 -16.84
CA ASP A 315 -6.24 13.96 -16.24
C ASP A 315 -7.47 14.27 -15.35
N GLY A 316 -7.90 13.25 -14.60
CA GLY A 316 -9.08 13.30 -13.72
C GLY A 316 -10.45 13.27 -14.43
N VAL A 317 -10.48 13.06 -15.76
CA VAL A 317 -11.71 12.97 -16.56
C VAL A 317 -11.98 11.54 -16.99
N GLU A 318 -13.22 11.06 -16.87
CA GLU A 318 -13.64 9.79 -17.47
C GLU A 318 -13.65 9.92 -19.00
N VAL A 319 -12.75 9.20 -19.67
CA VAL A 319 -12.61 9.24 -21.13
C VAL A 319 -13.31 8.08 -21.84
N ARG A 320 -13.47 6.93 -21.17
CA ARG A 320 -14.28 5.80 -21.64
C ARG A 320 -14.61 4.81 -20.53
N ARG A 321 -15.71 4.08 -20.74
CA ARG A 321 -15.96 2.78 -20.11
C ARG A 321 -15.85 1.69 -21.18
N PHE A 322 -15.25 0.57 -20.83
CA PHE A 322 -15.14 -0.58 -21.71
C PHE A 322 -15.16 -1.87 -20.90
N ARG A 323 -15.35 -2.99 -21.59
CA ARG A 323 -15.30 -4.34 -21.03
C ARG A 323 -14.15 -5.09 -21.68
N VAL A 324 -13.52 -5.99 -20.94
CA VAL A 324 -12.43 -6.85 -21.40
C VAL A 324 -12.83 -8.30 -21.15
N THR A 325 -12.71 -9.16 -22.15
CA THR A 325 -12.74 -10.63 -21.94
C THR A 325 -11.34 -11.23 -22.10
N PRO A 326 -11.04 -12.35 -21.44
CA PRO A 326 -9.78 -13.07 -21.63
C PRO A 326 -9.58 -13.49 -23.09
N GLU A 327 -10.65 -13.91 -23.77
CA GLU A 327 -10.63 -14.40 -25.14
C GLU A 327 -10.26 -13.31 -26.17
N GLU A 328 -10.66 -12.04 -25.94
CA GLU A 328 -10.24 -10.89 -26.77
C GLU A 328 -8.71 -10.70 -26.79
N LEU A 329 -8.02 -11.12 -25.73
CA LEU A 329 -6.58 -11.01 -25.55
C LEU A 329 -5.85 -12.33 -25.85
N GLY A 330 -6.54 -13.32 -26.41
CA GLY A 330 -5.99 -14.65 -26.71
C GLY A 330 -5.72 -15.52 -25.47
N LEU A 331 -6.12 -15.08 -24.28
CA LEU A 331 -6.05 -15.88 -23.06
C LEU A 331 -7.19 -16.90 -23.04
N ARG A 332 -6.93 -18.05 -22.41
CA ARG A 332 -7.99 -19.05 -22.16
C ARG A 332 -8.74 -18.68 -20.89
N ARG A 333 -10.07 -18.74 -20.94
CA ARG A 333 -10.91 -18.60 -19.75
C ARG A 333 -10.58 -19.69 -18.73
N ALA A 334 -10.31 -19.28 -17.51
CA ALA A 334 -10.05 -20.13 -16.36
C ALA A 334 -11.33 -20.37 -15.55
N THR A 335 -11.33 -21.35 -14.65
CA THR A 335 -12.30 -21.41 -13.56
C THR A 335 -11.74 -20.75 -12.30
N THR A 336 -12.59 -20.41 -11.33
CA THR A 336 -12.12 -19.94 -10.01
C THR A 336 -11.23 -20.96 -9.30
N THR A 337 -11.45 -22.26 -9.53
CA THR A 337 -10.60 -23.36 -9.04
C THR A 337 -9.19 -23.33 -9.63
N ASP A 338 -9.04 -22.92 -10.90
CA ASP A 338 -7.73 -22.86 -11.59
C ASP A 338 -6.83 -21.72 -11.10
N ILE A 339 -7.42 -20.70 -10.47
CA ILE A 339 -6.72 -19.52 -9.94
C ILE A 339 -6.69 -19.45 -8.40
N ALA A 340 -7.41 -20.33 -7.71
CA ALA A 340 -7.41 -20.38 -6.24
C ALA A 340 -6.05 -20.87 -5.70
N VAL A 341 -5.51 -20.16 -4.70
CA VAL A 341 -4.25 -20.54 -4.04
C VAL A 341 -4.44 -20.51 -2.53
N GLY A 342 -4.07 -21.61 -1.86
CA GLY A 342 -4.46 -21.94 -0.50
C GLY A 342 -3.80 -21.09 0.60
N ASP A 343 -2.73 -21.61 1.18
CA ASP A 343 -1.99 -21.02 2.31
C ASP A 343 -0.87 -20.06 1.82
N PRO A 344 -0.18 -19.33 2.72
CA PRO A 344 0.96 -18.47 2.36
C PRO A 344 2.08 -19.23 1.63
N GLU A 345 2.34 -20.47 2.00
CA GLU A 345 3.31 -21.36 1.39
C GLU A 345 2.94 -21.67 -0.08
N ALA A 346 1.69 -22.01 -0.36
CA ALA A 346 1.18 -22.15 -1.72
C ALA A 346 1.21 -20.82 -2.49
N ASN A 347 0.96 -19.68 -1.84
CA ASN A 347 1.09 -18.35 -2.43
C ASN A 347 2.54 -18.08 -2.89
N ALA A 348 3.52 -18.37 -2.04
CA ALA A 348 4.94 -18.21 -2.35
C ALA A 348 5.42 -19.18 -3.44
N ALA A 349 4.96 -20.44 -3.41
CA ALA A 349 5.24 -21.43 -4.45
C ALA A 349 4.63 -21.02 -5.81
N ALA A 350 3.38 -20.52 -5.81
CA ALA A 350 2.71 -20.01 -7.01
C ALA A 350 3.44 -18.78 -7.58
N ALA A 351 3.79 -17.81 -6.74
CA ALA A 351 4.55 -16.62 -7.16
C ALA A 351 5.93 -16.98 -7.73
N THR A 352 6.66 -17.88 -7.06
CA THR A 352 7.95 -18.40 -7.54
C THR A 352 7.78 -19.09 -8.90
N SER A 353 6.74 -19.91 -9.08
CA SER A 353 6.41 -20.58 -10.33
C SER A 353 6.14 -19.57 -11.46
N VAL A 354 5.27 -18.58 -11.22
CA VAL A 354 4.93 -17.52 -12.19
C VAL A 354 6.18 -16.74 -12.60
N LEU A 355 6.97 -16.26 -11.64
CA LEU A 355 8.16 -15.43 -11.90
C LEU A 355 9.29 -16.22 -12.59
N GLN A 356 9.31 -17.54 -12.48
CA GLN A 356 10.21 -18.46 -13.18
C GLN A 356 9.69 -18.91 -14.56
N GLY A 357 8.74 -18.18 -15.17
CA GLY A 357 8.27 -18.45 -16.53
C GLY A 357 7.22 -19.56 -16.65
N ARG A 358 6.76 -20.19 -15.57
CA ARG A 358 5.85 -21.34 -15.65
C ARG A 358 4.46 -20.91 -16.15
N SER A 359 4.05 -21.46 -17.30
CA SER A 359 2.73 -21.22 -17.90
C SER A 359 1.58 -21.78 -17.04
N GLY A 360 0.45 -21.07 -16.98
CA GLY A 360 -0.77 -21.56 -16.32
C GLY A 360 -1.71 -20.42 -15.89
N PRO A 361 -2.96 -20.70 -15.51
CA PRO A 361 -4.00 -19.69 -15.28
C PRO A 361 -3.64 -18.60 -14.26
N VAL A 362 -2.89 -18.96 -13.22
CA VAL A 362 -2.31 -18.03 -12.22
C VAL A 362 -1.34 -17.02 -12.88
N ARG A 363 -0.47 -17.48 -13.79
CA ARG A 363 0.42 -16.61 -14.58
C ARG A 363 -0.41 -15.74 -15.51
N ASP A 364 -1.36 -16.32 -16.23
CA ASP A 364 -2.17 -15.62 -17.23
C ASP A 364 -2.91 -14.41 -16.59
N MET A 365 -3.42 -14.59 -15.36
CA MET A 365 -4.03 -13.50 -14.58
C MET A 365 -3.02 -12.46 -14.06
N VAL A 366 -1.83 -12.87 -13.62
CA VAL A 366 -0.76 -11.92 -13.20
C VAL A 366 -0.29 -11.07 -14.38
N VAL A 367 -0.08 -11.70 -15.55
CA VAL A 367 0.34 -11.03 -16.79
C VAL A 367 -0.75 -10.06 -17.28
N LEU A 368 -2.03 -10.43 -17.19
CA LEU A 368 -3.16 -9.55 -17.52
C LEU A 368 -3.23 -8.29 -16.63
N ASN A 369 -2.98 -8.42 -15.32
CA ASN A 369 -2.98 -7.28 -14.40
C ASN A 369 -1.71 -6.42 -14.54
N ALA A 370 -0.56 -7.03 -14.88
CA ALA A 370 0.65 -6.29 -15.24
C ALA A 370 0.48 -5.53 -16.56
N ALA A 371 -0.21 -6.10 -17.56
CA ALA A 371 -0.54 -5.43 -18.81
C ALA A 371 -1.35 -4.14 -18.59
N ALA A 372 -2.40 -4.19 -17.76
CA ALA A 372 -3.16 -3.01 -17.38
C ALA A 372 -2.29 -1.93 -16.70
N ALA A 373 -1.36 -2.35 -15.84
CA ALA A 373 -0.42 -1.43 -15.18
C ALA A 373 0.59 -0.81 -16.15
N LEU A 374 1.09 -1.56 -17.14
CA LEU A 374 1.96 -1.05 -18.21
C LEU A 374 1.26 -0.02 -19.10
N VAL A 375 -0.03 -0.22 -19.37
CA VAL A 375 -0.85 0.75 -20.10
C VAL A 375 -1.08 2.00 -19.26
N VAL A 376 -1.46 1.87 -17.98
CA VAL A 376 -1.66 3.01 -17.07
C VAL A 376 -0.35 3.77 -16.77
N ALA A 377 0.80 3.09 -16.85
CA ALA A 377 2.15 3.66 -16.78
C ALA A 377 2.63 4.33 -18.09
N ASP A 378 1.83 4.28 -19.16
CA ASP A 378 2.19 4.73 -20.52
C ASP A 378 3.44 4.05 -21.10
N VAL A 379 3.76 2.85 -20.60
CA VAL A 379 4.83 1.98 -21.11
C VAL A 379 4.34 1.17 -22.31
N ALA A 380 3.06 0.78 -22.31
CA ALA A 380 2.39 0.04 -23.39
C ALA A 380 1.24 0.85 -24.02
N THR A 381 0.97 0.65 -25.32
CA THR A 381 -0.09 1.37 -26.05
C THR A 381 -1.49 0.93 -25.64
N ASP A 382 -1.66 -0.37 -25.40
CA ASP A 382 -2.94 -1.05 -25.16
C ASP A 382 -2.71 -2.38 -24.43
N LEU A 383 -3.79 -3.11 -24.14
CA LEU A 383 -3.71 -4.37 -23.39
C LEU A 383 -2.98 -5.49 -24.14
N ALA A 384 -2.93 -5.51 -25.48
CA ALA A 384 -2.22 -6.56 -26.21
C ALA A 384 -0.71 -6.32 -26.16
N ASP A 385 -0.27 -5.09 -26.41
CA ASP A 385 1.14 -4.66 -26.23
C ASP A 385 1.59 -4.84 -24.76
N GLY A 386 0.72 -4.50 -23.81
CA GLY A 386 0.96 -4.72 -22.38
C GLY A 386 1.10 -6.21 -22.03
N LEU A 387 0.26 -7.08 -22.61
CA LEU A 387 0.29 -8.52 -22.38
C LEU A 387 1.54 -9.17 -22.98
N GLU A 388 1.94 -8.78 -24.20
CA GLU A 388 3.18 -9.27 -24.82
C GLU A 388 4.39 -8.92 -23.97
N ARG A 389 4.50 -7.66 -23.51
CA ARG A 389 5.62 -7.18 -22.68
C ARG A 389 5.66 -7.86 -21.32
N ALA A 390 4.52 -7.97 -20.63
CA ALA A 390 4.43 -8.65 -19.34
C ALA A 390 4.72 -10.15 -19.45
N ALA A 391 4.26 -10.81 -20.52
CA ALA A 391 4.58 -12.22 -20.78
C ALA A 391 6.08 -12.39 -21.07
N ARG A 392 6.66 -11.55 -21.94
CA ARG A 392 8.08 -11.57 -22.28
C ARG A 392 8.98 -11.37 -21.06
N ALA A 393 8.66 -10.41 -20.19
CA ALA A 393 9.44 -10.17 -18.97
C ALA A 393 9.39 -11.34 -17.98
N VAL A 394 8.36 -12.17 -18.05
CA VAL A 394 8.27 -13.44 -17.31
C VAL A 394 9.05 -14.57 -18.01
N ASP A 395 8.95 -14.71 -19.33
CA ASP A 395 9.63 -15.77 -20.09
C ASP A 395 11.15 -15.60 -20.20
N SER A 396 11.65 -14.36 -20.20
CA SER A 396 13.09 -14.06 -20.21
C SER A 396 13.76 -14.20 -18.84
N GLY A 397 12.97 -14.33 -17.77
CA GLY A 397 13.45 -14.26 -16.40
C GLY A 397 13.78 -12.84 -15.91
N GLU A 398 13.42 -11.78 -16.65
CA GLU A 398 13.46 -10.39 -16.15
C GLU A 398 12.75 -10.29 -14.79
N ALA A 399 11.53 -10.83 -14.67
CA ALA A 399 10.71 -10.74 -13.45
C ALA A 399 11.31 -11.46 -12.24
N ALA A 400 12.00 -12.59 -12.45
CA ALA A 400 12.76 -13.26 -11.39
C ALA A 400 13.99 -12.43 -10.96
N ARG A 401 14.63 -11.71 -11.90
CA ARG A 401 15.77 -10.83 -11.61
C ARG A 401 15.35 -9.59 -10.82
N THR A 402 14.27 -8.94 -11.23
CA THR A 402 13.65 -7.81 -10.51
C THR A 402 13.26 -8.17 -9.07
N LEU A 403 12.74 -9.39 -8.83
CA LEU A 403 12.57 -9.88 -7.46
C LEU A 403 13.91 -10.04 -6.72
N GLY A 404 14.94 -10.59 -7.36
CA GLY A 404 16.27 -10.72 -6.77
C GLY A 404 16.92 -9.38 -6.40
N GLU A 405 16.78 -8.38 -7.26
CA GLU A 405 17.22 -7.00 -7.07
C GLU A 405 16.46 -6.33 -5.91
N LEU A 406 15.13 -6.46 -5.88
CA LEU A 406 14.29 -6.02 -4.77
C LEU A 406 14.71 -6.68 -3.44
N VAL A 407 14.95 -7.99 -3.41
CA VAL A 407 15.41 -8.72 -2.21
C VAL A 407 16.79 -8.23 -1.75
N ALA A 408 17.69 -7.91 -2.68
CA ALA A 408 19.02 -7.38 -2.35
C ALA A 408 18.96 -5.96 -1.77
N VAL A 409 18.27 -5.04 -2.45
CA VAL A 409 18.15 -3.62 -2.04
C VAL A 409 17.40 -3.50 -0.72
N SER A 410 16.23 -4.15 -0.60
CA SER A 410 15.38 -4.06 0.60
C SER A 410 16.08 -4.57 1.86
N ARG A 411 16.95 -5.59 1.75
CA ARG A 411 17.77 -6.09 2.87
C ARG A 411 18.96 -5.19 3.18
N ALA A 412 19.59 -4.58 2.16
CA ALA A 412 20.71 -3.66 2.37
C ALA A 412 20.26 -2.44 3.19
N VAL A 413 19.15 -1.81 2.81
CA VAL A 413 18.64 -0.59 3.47
C VAL A 413 17.99 -0.81 4.84
N ARG A 414 17.89 -2.07 5.31
CA ARG A 414 17.57 -2.42 6.72
C ARG A 414 18.83 -2.73 7.55
N GLY A 415 19.98 -2.90 6.90
CA GLY A 415 21.26 -3.19 7.57
C GLY A 415 21.97 -1.97 8.14
N ASP A 416 21.62 -0.77 7.67
CA ASP A 416 22.12 0.54 8.09
C ASP A 416 21.23 1.21 9.16
#